data_AF-A0A7C5ID94-F1
#
_entry.id   AF-A0A7C5ID94-F1
#
_cell.length_a   1.000
_cell.length_b   1.000
_cell.length_c   1.000
_cell.angle_alpha   90.00
_cell.angle_beta   90.00
_cell.angle_gamma   90.00
#
_symmetry.space_group_name_H-M   'P 1'
#
loop_
_entity.id
_entity.type
_entity.pdbx_description
1 polymer ?
#
loop_
_entity_poly.entity_id
_entity_poly.type
_entity_poly.pdbx_seq_one_letter_code
_entity_poly.pdbx_strand_id
1 'polypeptide(L)'
;MANLPHERVNCVTFVIPVRDDATRLQQCLSSLQALNLDGLSKEVIVADNGSSDGSGEIARQAGARVISLPKLTVAQVRNRAAALARGQLIAFVDADHLLDPQWLACGISAISEPGVGAAGAPCKAPQQPTWVQRTYDRLRARPSVRSDVEWLGSGNILVRRDAFIALGGFDENLQSCEDVDFC
;
A
#
# COMPACT_ATOMS: atom_id res chain seq x y z
N MET A 1 -13.13 24.08 -20.71
CA MET A 1 -12.63 23.53 -19.43
C MET A 1 -13.59 22.43 -19.01
N ALA A 2 -13.30 21.19 -19.40
CA ALA A 2 -14.14 20.06 -19.04
C ALA A 2 -13.76 19.65 -17.61
N ASN A 3 -14.62 19.99 -16.65
CA ASN A 3 -14.60 19.32 -15.35
C ASN A 3 -14.89 17.84 -15.62
N LEU A 4 -13.86 17.01 -15.54
CA LEU A 4 -14.03 15.57 -15.43
C LEU A 4 -14.94 15.34 -14.21
N PRO A 5 -15.97 14.48 -14.32
CA PRO A 5 -16.77 14.15 -13.16
C PRO A 5 -15.81 13.62 -12.09
N HIS A 6 -15.93 14.13 -10.85
CA HIS A 6 -15.31 13.49 -9.69
C HIS A 6 -15.87 12.07 -9.64
N GLU A 7 -15.18 11.13 -10.30
CA GLU A 7 -15.58 9.74 -10.34
C GLU A 7 -15.64 9.29 -8.89
N ARG A 8 -16.83 8.90 -8.45
CA ARG A 8 -17.08 8.60 -7.05
C ARG A 8 -16.19 7.42 -6.70
N VAL A 9 -15.17 7.66 -5.87
CA VAL A 9 -14.31 6.61 -5.35
C VAL A 9 -15.21 5.69 -4.53
N ASN A 10 -15.40 4.47 -4.99
CA ASN A 10 -16.27 3.48 -4.36
C ASN A 10 -15.51 2.19 -4.01
N CYS A 11 -14.27 2.04 -4.47
CA CYS A 11 -13.45 0.86 -4.27
C CYS A 11 -11.96 1.20 -4.15
N VAL A 12 -11.30 0.59 -3.17
CA VAL A 12 -9.84 0.57 -3.04
C VAL A 12 -9.32 -0.86 -3.23
N THR A 13 -8.29 -1.05 -4.04
CA THR A 13 -7.56 -2.31 -4.12
C THR A 13 -6.28 -2.21 -3.29
N PHE A 14 -6.15 -3.05 -2.28
CA PHE A 14 -4.91 -3.24 -1.54
C PHE A 14 -4.01 -4.23 -2.28
N VAL A 15 -2.76 -3.86 -2.50
CA VAL A 15 -1.72 -4.70 -3.10
C VAL A 15 -0.64 -4.93 -2.05
N ILE A 16 -0.46 -6.20 -1.67
CA ILE A 16 0.50 -6.60 -0.64
C ILE A 16 1.52 -7.57 -1.24
N PRO A 17 2.77 -7.16 -1.49
CA PRO A 17 3.84 -8.09 -1.82
C PRO A 17 4.23 -8.89 -0.58
N VAL A 18 4.49 -10.19 -0.75
CA VAL A 18 5.01 -11.03 0.35
C VAL A 18 6.01 -12.05 -0.15
N ARG A 19 7.01 -12.35 0.69
CA ARG A 19 7.89 -13.50 0.54
C ARG A 19 8.32 -13.99 1.92
N ASP A 20 7.90 -15.21 2.28
CA ASP A 20 8.26 -15.88 3.54
C ASP A 20 8.01 -15.02 4.79
N ASP A 21 6.81 -14.44 4.91
CA ASP A 21 6.43 -13.59 6.06
C ASP A 21 5.01 -13.85 6.57
N ALA A 22 4.66 -15.12 6.72
CA ALA A 22 3.34 -15.61 7.10
C ALA A 22 2.77 -14.91 8.35
N THR A 23 3.60 -14.77 9.39
CA THR A 23 3.19 -14.20 10.68
C THR A 23 2.82 -12.74 10.57
N ARG A 24 3.66 -11.90 9.95
CA ARG A 24 3.37 -10.47 9.86
C ARG A 24 2.28 -10.19 8.83
N LEU A 25 2.25 -10.94 7.73
CA LEU A 25 1.17 -10.89 6.76
C LEU A 25 -0.20 -11.13 7.41
N GLN A 26 -0.30 -12.14 8.30
CA GLN A 26 -1.55 -12.40 9.02
C GLN A 26 -2.00 -11.18 9.85
N GLN A 27 -1.07 -10.50 10.51
CA GLN A 27 -1.36 -9.30 11.30
C GLN A 27 -1.73 -8.11 10.41
N CYS A 28 -1.03 -7.93 9.29
CA CYS A 28 -1.34 -6.91 8.28
C CYS A 28 -2.77 -7.09 7.76
N LEU A 29 -3.12 -8.30 7.31
CA LEU A 29 -4.47 -8.63 6.82
C LEU A 29 -5.55 -8.44 7.90
N SER A 30 -5.23 -8.77 9.16
CA SER A 30 -6.13 -8.51 10.29
C SER A 30 -6.37 -7.01 10.51
N SER A 31 -5.31 -6.19 10.40
CA SER A 31 -5.44 -4.73 10.49
C SER A 31 -6.26 -4.14 9.34
N LEU A 32 -6.11 -4.68 8.12
CA LEU A 32 -6.92 -4.32 6.96
C LEU A 32 -8.40 -4.61 7.17
N GLN A 33 -8.74 -5.71 7.86
CA GLN A 33 -10.12 -6.04 8.19
C GLN A 33 -10.75 -5.02 9.15
N ALA A 34 -9.96 -4.44 10.06
CA ALA A 34 -10.39 -3.45 11.04
C ALA A 34 -10.47 -2.01 10.51
N LEU A 35 -10.07 -1.74 9.26
CA LEU A 35 -10.14 -0.41 8.66
C LEU A 35 -11.58 0.12 8.61
N ASN A 36 -11.73 1.42 8.89
CA ASN A 36 -12.96 2.13 8.56
C ASN A 36 -13.02 2.37 7.04
N LEU A 37 -14.01 1.77 6.38
CA LEU A 37 -14.20 1.90 4.93
C LEU A 37 -15.13 3.04 4.53
N ASP A 38 -15.90 3.62 5.45
CA ASP A 38 -16.85 4.72 5.18
C ASP A 38 -17.72 4.50 3.92
N GLY A 39 -18.24 3.28 3.74
CA GLY A 39 -19.07 2.90 2.59
C GLY A 39 -18.30 2.44 1.34
N LEU A 40 -16.97 2.46 1.35
CA LEU A 40 -16.15 1.89 0.28
C LEU A 40 -16.16 0.36 0.31
N SER A 41 -16.04 -0.22 -0.88
CA SER A 41 -15.62 -1.61 -1.04
C SER A 41 -14.10 -1.72 -1.01
N LYS A 42 -13.59 -2.89 -0.58
CA LYS A 42 -12.16 -3.21 -0.67
C LYS A 42 -11.93 -4.51 -1.43
N GLU A 43 -10.91 -4.51 -2.27
CA GLU A 43 -10.30 -5.70 -2.87
C GLU A 43 -8.92 -5.86 -2.23
N VAL A 44 -8.51 -7.10 -1.91
CA VAL A 44 -7.17 -7.37 -1.39
C VAL A 44 -6.48 -8.37 -2.32
N ILE A 45 -5.35 -7.96 -2.88
CA ILE A 45 -4.49 -8.78 -3.73
C ILE A 45 -3.18 -8.99 -2.98
N VAL A 46 -2.88 -10.25 -2.64
CA VAL A 46 -1.59 -10.64 -2.08
C VAL A 46 -0.75 -11.24 -3.21
N ALA A 47 0.42 -10.64 -3.44
CA ALA A 47 1.34 -10.99 -4.49
C ALA A 47 2.52 -11.78 -3.88
N ASP A 48 2.41 -13.10 -3.92
CA ASP A 48 3.34 -14.03 -3.28
C ASP A 48 4.55 -14.30 -4.19
N ASN A 49 5.71 -13.77 -3.82
CA ASN A 49 6.97 -13.86 -4.57
C ASN A 49 7.74 -15.16 -4.26
N GLY A 50 7.02 -16.28 -4.19
CA GLY A 50 7.60 -17.62 -4.05
C GLY A 50 7.85 -18.05 -2.60
N SER A 51 6.89 -17.76 -1.71
CA SER A 51 6.95 -18.17 -0.30
C SER A 51 6.85 -19.70 -0.13
N SER A 52 7.46 -20.19 0.94
CA SER A 52 7.53 -21.59 1.37
C SER A 52 7.00 -21.82 2.78
N ASP A 53 6.66 -20.74 3.50
CA ASP A 53 6.26 -20.72 4.90
C ASP A 53 4.73 -20.74 5.12
N GLY A 54 3.95 -20.87 4.05
CA GLY A 54 2.48 -20.83 4.09
C GLY A 54 1.87 -19.43 3.95
N SER A 55 2.64 -18.38 3.68
CA SER A 55 2.14 -17.00 3.46
C SER A 55 0.96 -16.95 2.48
N GLY A 56 1.08 -17.62 1.32
CA GLY A 56 0.01 -17.67 0.33
C GLY A 56 -1.27 -18.35 0.81
N GLU A 57 -1.17 -19.36 1.70
CA GLU A 57 -2.35 -20.03 2.24
C GLU A 57 -3.07 -19.16 3.28
N ILE A 58 -2.31 -18.54 4.19
CA ILE A 58 -2.84 -17.56 5.16
C ILE A 58 -3.59 -16.43 4.46
N ALA A 59 -3.04 -15.91 3.37
CA ALA A 59 -3.69 -14.87 2.58
C ALA A 59 -5.04 -15.32 2.00
N ARG A 60 -5.11 -16.55 1.44
CA ARG A 60 -6.38 -17.10 0.92
C ARG A 60 -7.41 -17.26 2.03
N GLN A 61 -7.00 -17.78 3.18
CA GLN A 61 -7.87 -17.96 4.34
C GLN A 61 -8.42 -16.64 4.89
N ALA A 62 -7.64 -15.55 4.78
CA ALA A 62 -8.09 -14.20 5.12
C ALA A 62 -9.03 -13.56 4.07
N GLY A 63 -9.33 -14.26 2.96
CA GLY A 63 -10.20 -13.78 1.88
C GLY A 63 -9.49 -12.95 0.80
N ALA A 64 -8.14 -12.91 0.81
CA ALA A 64 -7.40 -12.20 -0.22
C ALA A 64 -7.30 -13.03 -1.51
N ARG A 65 -7.26 -12.32 -2.65
CA ARG A 65 -6.89 -12.91 -3.94
C ARG A 65 -5.37 -13.07 -3.98
N VAL A 66 -4.89 -14.30 -4.01
CA VAL A 66 -3.45 -14.59 -4.04
C VAL A 66 -2.98 -14.83 -5.46
N ILE A 67 -1.89 -14.18 -5.84
CA ILE A 67 -1.21 -14.36 -7.12
C ILE A 67 0.22 -14.81 -6.83
N SER A 68 0.64 -15.92 -7.42
CA SER A 68 2.03 -16.39 -7.32
C SER A 68 2.89 -15.73 -8.39
N LEU A 69 3.94 -15.02 -7.97
CA LEU A 69 4.85 -14.24 -8.80
C LEU A 69 6.32 -14.48 -8.39
N PRO A 70 6.83 -15.73 -8.45
CA PRO A 70 8.15 -16.04 -7.91
C PRO A 70 9.30 -15.41 -8.70
N LYS A 71 10.38 -15.06 -7.98
CA LYS A 71 11.67 -14.57 -8.52
C LYS A 71 11.58 -13.23 -9.26
N LEU A 72 10.74 -12.32 -8.77
CA LEU A 72 10.62 -10.96 -9.30
C LEU A 72 11.15 -9.91 -8.32
N THR A 73 11.49 -8.73 -8.82
CA THR A 73 11.77 -7.56 -7.98
C THR A 73 10.48 -7.05 -7.32
N VAL A 74 10.59 -6.23 -6.28
CA VAL A 74 9.41 -5.70 -5.59
C VAL A 74 8.56 -4.81 -6.51
N ALA A 75 9.18 -3.99 -7.37
CA ALA A 75 8.51 -3.19 -8.39
C ALA A 75 7.70 -4.07 -9.35
N GLN A 76 8.31 -5.13 -9.88
CA GLN A 76 7.64 -6.10 -10.75
C GLN A 76 6.45 -6.79 -10.07
N VAL A 77 6.61 -7.19 -8.80
CA VAL A 77 5.53 -7.82 -8.03
C VAL A 77 4.36 -6.85 -7.85
N ARG A 78 4.65 -5.61 -7.44
CA ARG A 78 3.64 -4.56 -7.24
C ARG A 78 2.94 -4.19 -8.55
N ASN A 79 3.67 -3.95 -9.64
CA ASN A 79 3.11 -3.60 -10.94
C ASN A 79 2.19 -4.71 -11.48
N ARG A 80 2.62 -5.97 -11.46
CA ARG A 80 1.81 -7.10 -11.95
C ARG A 80 0.54 -7.30 -11.12
N ALA A 81 0.61 -7.09 -9.81
CA ALA A 81 -0.56 -7.16 -8.96
C ALA A 81 -1.51 -5.95 -9.16
N ALA A 82 -0.94 -4.74 -9.29
CA ALA A 82 -1.68 -3.51 -9.56
C ALA A 82 -2.42 -3.55 -10.92
N ALA A 83 -1.85 -4.21 -11.93
CA ALA A 83 -2.50 -4.44 -13.22
C ALA A 83 -3.82 -5.24 -13.13
N LEU A 84 -4.03 -5.94 -12.01
CA LEU A 84 -5.24 -6.72 -11.75
C LEU A 84 -6.23 -6.00 -10.82
N ALA A 85 -5.88 -4.80 -10.37
CA ALA A 85 -6.67 -3.99 -9.44
C ALA A 85 -7.94 -3.44 -10.09
N ARG A 86 -9.06 -3.60 -9.39
CA ARG A 86 -10.38 -3.13 -9.85
C ARG A 86 -10.77 -1.79 -9.25
N GLY A 87 -10.19 -1.41 -8.11
CA GLY A 87 -10.48 -0.16 -7.41
C GLY A 87 -10.05 1.08 -8.20
N GLN A 88 -10.74 2.20 -7.96
CA GLN A 88 -10.31 3.51 -8.47
C GLN A 88 -9.04 3.99 -7.76
N LEU A 89 -8.81 3.51 -6.53
CA LEU A 89 -7.60 3.72 -5.77
C LEU A 89 -6.83 2.41 -5.60
N ILE A 90 -5.50 2.50 -5.63
CA ILE A 90 -4.60 1.40 -5.28
C ILE A 90 -3.86 1.79 -4.00
N ALA A 91 -3.91 0.92 -3.00
CA ALA A 91 -3.15 1.05 -1.77
C ALA A 91 -2.04 -0.01 -1.76
N PHE A 92 -0.79 0.40 -1.89
CA PHE A 92 0.34 -0.49 -1.71
C PHE A 92 0.72 -0.54 -0.23
N VAL A 93 0.75 -1.74 0.33
CA VAL A 93 1.00 -1.99 1.76
C VAL A 93 1.95 -3.16 1.90
N ASP A 94 3.07 -2.98 2.61
CA ASP A 94 3.98 -4.10 2.87
C ASP A 94 3.40 -5.09 3.90
N ALA A 95 3.75 -6.38 3.74
CA ALA A 95 3.23 -7.46 4.57
C ALA A 95 3.55 -7.32 6.07
N ASP A 96 4.54 -6.50 6.43
CA ASP A 96 4.94 -6.21 7.81
C ASP A 96 4.37 -4.91 8.38
N HIS A 97 3.48 -4.23 7.65
CA HIS A 97 2.77 -3.05 8.14
C HIS A 97 1.46 -3.41 8.86
N LEU A 98 1.20 -2.67 9.95
CA LEU A 98 -0.09 -2.62 10.62
C LEU A 98 -0.75 -1.28 10.31
N LEU A 99 -1.94 -1.31 9.74
CA LEU A 99 -2.66 -0.09 9.40
C LEU A 99 -3.46 0.43 10.60
N ASP A 100 -3.35 1.73 10.84
CA ASP A 100 -4.23 2.43 11.77
C ASP A 100 -5.67 2.39 11.24
N PRO A 101 -6.71 2.18 12.07
CA PRO A 101 -8.11 2.18 11.62
C PRO A 101 -8.53 3.43 10.83
N GLN A 102 -7.86 4.56 11.06
CA GLN A 102 -8.10 5.83 10.35
C GLN A 102 -7.20 6.03 9.12
N TRP A 103 -6.23 5.15 8.86
CA TRP A 103 -5.25 5.30 7.78
C TRP A 103 -5.93 5.56 6.43
N LEU A 104 -6.92 4.73 6.09
CA LEU A 104 -7.63 4.84 4.80
C LEU A 104 -8.48 6.11 4.73
N ALA A 105 -9.23 6.43 5.78
CA ALA A 105 -10.07 7.64 5.83
C ALA A 105 -9.22 8.92 5.68
N CYS A 106 -8.08 8.99 6.35
CA CYS A 106 -7.12 10.07 6.20
C CYS A 106 -6.52 10.13 4.79
N GLY A 107 -6.16 8.98 4.20
CA GLY A 107 -5.66 8.90 2.82
C GLY A 107 -6.70 9.35 1.78
N ILE A 108 -7.97 8.99 1.96
CA ILE A 108 -9.07 9.42 1.08
C ILE A 108 -9.30 10.92 1.21
N SER A 109 -9.34 11.44 2.44
CA SER A 109 -9.41 12.88 2.68
C SER A 109 -8.25 13.59 1.97
N ALA A 110 -7.05 13.01 2.03
CA ALA A 110 -5.89 13.55 1.39
C ALA A 110 -6.03 13.62 -0.14
N ILE A 111 -6.31 12.48 -0.76
CA ILE A 111 -6.37 12.34 -2.22
C ILE A 111 -7.60 13.04 -2.85
N SER A 112 -8.60 13.39 -2.04
CA SER A 112 -9.78 14.13 -2.48
C SER A 112 -9.50 15.60 -2.79
N GLU A 113 -8.37 16.14 -2.35
CA GLU A 113 -7.96 17.49 -2.74
C GLU A 113 -7.61 17.54 -4.24
N PRO A 114 -8.01 18.62 -4.95
CA PRO A 114 -7.68 18.78 -6.36
C PRO A 114 -6.17 18.74 -6.62
N GLY A 115 -5.75 17.95 -7.62
CA GLY A 115 -4.35 17.84 -8.02
C GLY A 115 -3.54 16.78 -7.28
N VAL A 116 -4.11 16.12 -6.26
CA VAL A 116 -3.40 15.09 -5.51
C VAL A 116 -3.51 13.72 -6.21
N GLY A 117 -2.37 13.23 -6.71
CA GLY A 117 -2.25 11.92 -7.36
C GLY A 117 -2.04 10.76 -6.37
N ALA A 118 -1.37 11.02 -5.25
CA ALA A 118 -1.06 10.04 -4.22
C ALA A 118 -1.00 10.66 -2.81
N ALA A 119 -1.19 9.83 -1.80
CA ALA A 119 -1.04 10.18 -0.39
C ALA A 119 -0.43 9.00 0.37
N GLY A 120 0.27 9.28 1.48
CA GLY A 120 0.77 8.26 2.40
C GLY A 120 0.72 8.75 3.83
N ALA A 121 1.24 7.95 4.75
CA ALA A 121 1.26 8.28 6.18
C ALA A 121 2.66 8.10 6.78
N PRO A 122 3.02 8.82 7.85
CA PRO A 122 4.25 8.51 8.59
C PRO A 122 4.18 7.11 9.22
N CYS A 123 5.21 6.29 9.01
CA CYS A 123 5.32 5.01 9.72
C CYS A 123 5.72 5.24 11.19
N LYS A 124 5.12 4.45 12.09
CA LYS A 124 5.49 4.41 13.51
C LYS A 124 6.19 3.10 13.81
N ALA A 125 7.08 3.13 14.81
CA ALA A 125 7.59 1.90 15.40
C ALA A 125 6.44 0.96 15.86
N PRO A 126 6.64 -0.37 15.81
CA PRO A 126 5.66 -1.32 16.31
C PRO A 126 5.43 -1.14 17.82
N GLN A 127 4.32 -1.70 18.34
CA GLN A 127 3.92 -1.55 19.75
C GLN A 127 4.99 -2.02 20.76
N GLN A 128 5.75 -3.06 20.39
CA GLN A 128 6.87 -3.58 21.20
C GLN A 128 8.18 -3.43 20.42
N PRO A 129 8.72 -2.21 20.30
CA PRO A 129 9.86 -1.98 19.43
C PRO A 129 11.16 -2.36 20.12
N THR A 130 12.09 -2.90 19.34
CA THR A 130 13.50 -3.00 19.75
C THR A 130 14.08 -1.60 19.99
N TRP A 131 15.22 -1.53 20.67
CA TRP A 131 15.89 -0.24 20.88
C TRP A 131 16.28 0.44 19.56
N VAL A 132 16.62 -0.34 18.52
CA VAL A 132 16.91 0.16 17.17
C VAL A 132 15.68 0.78 16.53
N GLN A 133 14.56 0.05 16.50
CA GLN A 133 13.30 0.53 15.92
C GLN A 133 12.84 1.82 16.60
N ARG A 134 12.90 1.85 17.94
CA ARG A 134 12.56 3.04 18.74
C ARG A 134 13.47 4.23 18.44
N THR A 135 14.76 3.99 18.24
CA THR A 135 15.73 5.06 17.94
C THR A 135 15.49 5.61 16.55
N TYR A 136 15.34 4.73 15.56
CA TYR A 136 15.06 5.10 14.19
C TYR A 136 13.73 5.87 14.06
N ASP A 137 12.69 5.44 14.76
CA ASP A 137 11.40 6.10 14.85
C ASP A 137 11.52 7.54 15.40
N ARG A 138 12.38 7.79 16.39
CA ARG A 138 12.64 9.15 16.93
C ARG A 138 13.40 10.05 15.95
N LEU A 139 14.25 9.48 15.09
CA LEU A 139 15.03 10.23 14.11
C LEU A 139 14.20 10.63 12.88
N ARG A 140 13.09 9.93 12.61
CA ARG A 140 12.18 10.30 11.52
C ARG A 140 11.34 11.51 11.90
N ALA A 141 11.39 12.54 11.07
CA ALA A 141 10.47 13.68 11.15
C ALA A 141 9.03 13.18 10.96
N ARG A 142 8.12 13.66 11.80
CA ARG A 142 6.68 13.36 11.72
C ARG A 142 5.92 14.67 11.71
N PRO A 143 5.59 15.20 10.52
CA PRO A 143 4.68 16.33 10.44
C PRO A 143 3.38 15.97 11.16
N SER A 144 2.95 16.81 12.09
CA SER A 144 1.63 16.69 12.74
C SER A 144 0.51 17.23 11.85
N VAL A 145 0.88 17.88 10.75
CA VAL A 145 -0.01 18.47 9.76
C VAL A 145 0.31 17.85 8.41
N ARG A 146 -0.72 17.63 7.59
CA ARG A 146 -0.55 17.20 6.21
C ARG A 146 0.27 18.25 5.45
N SER A 147 1.25 17.79 4.68
CA SER A 147 2.09 18.61 3.83
C SER A 147 2.49 17.84 2.59
N ASP A 148 2.93 18.56 1.57
CA ASP A 148 3.61 17.97 0.42
C ASP A 148 4.95 17.36 0.87
N VAL A 149 5.39 16.32 0.18
CA VAL A 149 6.63 15.58 0.44
C VAL A 149 7.33 15.26 -0.86
N GLU A 150 8.65 15.06 -0.81
CA GLU A 150 9.45 14.71 -1.97
C GLU A 150 9.20 13.27 -2.46
N TRP A 151 8.84 12.35 -1.55
CA TRP A 151 8.57 10.96 -1.89
C TRP A 151 7.67 10.28 -0.85
N LEU A 152 7.04 9.19 -1.26
CA LEU A 152 6.18 8.33 -0.42
C LEU A 152 6.66 6.89 -0.52
N GLY A 153 6.87 6.22 0.61
CA GLY A 153 7.32 4.83 0.62
C GLY A 153 6.35 3.89 -0.11
N SER A 154 6.87 3.06 -1.01
CA SER A 154 6.09 2.18 -1.90
C SER A 154 5.27 1.11 -1.17
N GLY A 155 5.59 0.83 0.11
CA GLY A 155 4.82 -0.02 1.00
C GLY A 155 3.78 0.70 1.87
N ASN A 156 3.56 1.99 1.64
CA ASN A 156 2.64 2.84 2.40
C ASN A 156 2.19 4.04 1.56
N ILE A 157 1.54 3.74 0.45
CA ILE A 157 1.04 4.73 -0.50
C ILE A 157 -0.35 4.35 -0.99
N LEU A 158 -1.25 5.34 -1.00
CA LEU A 158 -2.56 5.32 -1.62
C LEU A 158 -2.49 6.21 -2.86
N VAL A 159 -2.70 5.64 -4.04
CA VAL A 159 -2.56 6.34 -5.32
C VAL A 159 -3.81 6.18 -6.16
N ARG A 160 -4.13 7.20 -6.97
CA ARG A 160 -5.20 7.07 -7.97
C ARG A 160 -4.75 6.09 -9.04
N ARG A 161 -5.62 5.13 -9.39
CA ARG A 161 -5.27 4.10 -10.37
C ARG A 161 -4.95 4.69 -11.74
N ASP A 162 -5.71 5.70 -12.16
CA ASP A 162 -5.48 6.39 -13.44
C ASP A 162 -4.11 7.08 -13.48
N ALA A 163 -3.71 7.76 -12.40
CA ALA A 163 -2.39 8.37 -12.26
C ALA A 163 -1.28 7.30 -12.28
N PHE A 164 -1.44 6.20 -11.52
CA PHE A 164 -0.48 5.10 -11.51
C PHE A 164 -0.28 4.50 -12.92
N ILE A 165 -1.37 4.28 -13.66
CA ILE A 165 -1.33 3.78 -15.05
C ILE A 165 -0.68 4.80 -15.98
N ALA A 166 -1.02 6.08 -15.85
CA ALA A 166 -0.47 7.14 -16.69
C ALA A 166 1.05 7.29 -16.55
N LEU A 167 1.59 7.02 -15.36
CA LEU A 167 3.02 7.02 -15.08
C LEU A 167 3.74 5.72 -15.52
N GLY A 168 2.99 4.68 -15.90
CA GLY A 168 3.57 3.38 -16.27
C GLY A 168 3.92 2.47 -15.08
N GLY A 169 3.48 2.83 -13.86
CA GLY A 169 3.80 2.11 -12.63
C GLY A 169 5.20 2.42 -12.09
N PHE A 170 5.72 1.53 -11.24
CA PHE A 170 7.08 1.62 -10.69
C PHE A 170 8.12 1.19 -11.74
N ASP A 171 9.30 1.83 -11.82
CA ASP A 171 10.37 1.39 -12.72
C ASP A 171 10.92 0.01 -12.31
N GLU A 172 10.68 -0.99 -13.18
CA GLU A 172 11.11 -2.37 -12.95
C GLU A 172 12.61 -2.60 -13.13
N ASN A 173 13.34 -1.63 -13.70
CA ASN A 173 14.79 -1.71 -13.88
C ASN A 173 15.55 -1.31 -12.61
N LEU A 174 14.89 -0.67 -11.65
CA LEU A 174 15.46 -0.33 -10.35
C LEU A 174 15.48 -1.55 -9.42
N GLN A 175 16.58 -1.71 -8.69
CA GLN A 175 16.67 -2.73 -7.63
C GLN A 175 16.09 -2.26 -6.29
N SER A 176 16.03 -0.94 -6.09
CA SER A 176 15.52 -0.26 -4.89
C SER A 176 15.22 1.19 -5.27
N CYS A 177 14.49 1.90 -4.39
CA CYS A 177 14.14 3.32 -4.55
C CYS A 177 13.15 3.58 -5.69
N GLU A 178 12.36 2.58 -6.05
CA GLU A 178 11.26 2.73 -7.01
C GLU A 178 10.18 3.70 -6.54
N ASP A 179 10.08 3.95 -5.24
CA ASP A 179 9.22 4.96 -4.63
C ASP A 179 9.68 6.40 -4.86
N VAL A 180 10.99 6.64 -4.77
CA VAL A 180 11.60 7.95 -5.00
C VAL A 180 11.51 8.33 -6.48
N ASP A 181 11.70 7.38 -7.39
CA ASP A 181 11.53 7.61 -8.83
C ASP A 181 10.07 7.86 -9.23
N PHE A 182 9.11 7.24 -8.53
CA PHE A 182 7.69 7.34 -8.83
C PHE A 182 7.06 8.70 -8.46
N CYS A 183 7.63 9.41 -7.48
CA CYS A 183 7.11 10.67 -6.95
C CYS A 183 7.73 11.89 -7.66
#